data_AF-Q4RDZ6-F1
#
_entry.id   AF-Q4RDZ6-F1
#
_cell.length_a   1.000
_cell.length_b   1.000
_cell.length_c   1.000
_cell.angle_alpha   90.00
_cell.angle_beta   90.00
_cell.angle_gamma   90.00
#
_symmetry.space_group_name_H-M   'P 1'
#
loop_
_entity.id
_entity.type
_entity.pdbx_description
1 polymer ?
#
loop_
_entity_poly.entity_id
_entity_poly.type
_entity_poly.pdbx_seq_one_letter_code
_entity_poly.pdbx_strand_id
1 'polypeptide(L)'
;LNDGQFTVIQLVGMLRGIAAGMKYLSDMNYVHRDLAARNILVNSNLVCKVSDFGLSRFLEDDPSDPTYTSTLVSLHVCTCPFWCCRCY
;
A
#
# COMPACT_ATOMS: atom_id res chain seq x y z
N LEU A 1 15.33 27.77 -6.70
CA LEU A 1 14.92 27.25 -5.38
C LEU A 1 13.39 27.12 -5.33
N ASN A 2 12.82 26.28 -6.20
CA ASN A 2 11.46 25.76 -6.06
C ASN A 2 11.57 24.24 -5.95
N ASP A 3 12.52 23.80 -5.13
CA ASP A 3 12.90 22.40 -4.96
C ASP A 3 11.74 21.66 -4.26
N GLY A 4 10.93 20.94 -5.03
CA GLY A 4 9.98 19.95 -4.50
C GLY A 4 8.68 20.49 -3.89
N GLN A 5 8.28 21.73 -4.16
CA GLN A 5 6.97 22.24 -3.73
C GLN A 5 5.86 21.70 -4.64
N PHE A 6 5.19 20.62 -4.19
CA PHE A 6 3.94 20.17 -4.80
C PHE A 6 2.82 21.17 -4.49
N THR A 7 1.99 21.45 -5.48
CA THR A 7 0.77 22.23 -5.26
C THR A 7 -0.20 21.46 -4.36
N VAL A 8 -1.08 22.18 -3.66
CA VAL A 8 -2.10 21.56 -2.80
C VAL A 8 -2.96 20.55 -3.59
N ILE A 9 -3.27 20.86 -4.85
CA ILE A 9 -4.04 19.96 -5.72
C ILE A 9 -3.29 18.65 -5.98
N GLN A 10 -1.97 18.73 -6.22
CA GLN A 10 -1.13 17.55 -6.40
C GLN A 10 -1.08 16.71 -5.12
N LEU A 11 -0.90 17.35 -3.96
CA LEU A 11 -0.90 16.67 -2.66
C LEU A 11 -2.23 15.96 -2.38
N VAL A 12 -3.37 16.60 -2.68
CA VAL A 12 -4.69 16.00 -2.54
C VAL A 12 -4.85 14.81 -3.50
N GLY A 13 -4.34 14.91 -4.73
CA GLY A 13 -4.32 13.80 -5.69
C GLY A 13 -3.52 12.59 -5.18
N MET A 14 -2.34 12.84 -4.62
CA MET A 14 -1.48 11.83 -4.01
C MET A 14 -2.18 11.14 -2.83
N LEU A 15 -2.73 11.93 -1.90
CA LEU A 15 -3.45 11.42 -0.72
C LEU A 15 -4.66 10.58 -1.13
N ARG A 16 -5.42 11.02 -2.14
CA ARG A 16 -6.55 10.25 -2.68
C ARG A 16 -6.10 8.89 -3.19
N GLY A 17 -4.96 8.82 -3.87
CA GLY A 17 -4.37 7.57 -4.31
C GLY A 17 -4.05 6.64 -3.13
N ILE A 18 -3.28 7.13 -2.16
CA ILE A 18 -2.88 6.35 -0.99
C ILE A 18 -4.11 5.83 -0.23
N ALA A 19 -5.12 6.69 -0.01
CA ALA A 19 -6.35 6.32 0.67
C ALA A 19 -7.14 5.25 -0.10
N ALA A 20 -7.21 5.34 -1.43
CA ALA A 20 -7.86 4.32 -2.25
C ALA A 20 -7.15 2.96 -2.15
N GLY A 21 -5.81 2.96 -2.16
CA GLY A 21 -5.00 1.75 -1.96
C GLY A 21 -5.21 1.13 -0.56
N MET A 22 -5.20 1.95 0.50
CA MET A 22 -5.45 1.47 1.86
C MET A 22 -6.87 0.98 2.08
N LYS A 23 -7.86 1.61 1.44
CA LYS A 23 -9.24 1.12 1.42
C LYS A 23 -9.33 -0.26 0.77
N TYR A 24 -8.68 -0.45 -0.37
CA TYR A 24 -8.67 -1.74 -1.05
C TYR A 24 -8.08 -2.85 -0.18
N LEU A 25 -6.98 -2.58 0.53
CA LEU A 25 -6.41 -3.53 1.49
C LEU A 25 -7.40 -3.84 2.62
N SER A 26 -8.04 -2.82 3.18
CA SER A 26 -9.03 -2.98 4.25
C SER A 26 -10.25 -3.79 3.80
N ASP A 27 -10.75 -3.57 2.57
CA ASP A 27 -11.89 -4.31 2.01
C ASP A 27 -11.55 -5.79 1.81
N MET A 28 -10.26 -6.11 1.69
CA MET A 28 -9.71 -7.47 1.60
C MET A 28 -9.24 -8.00 2.98
N ASN A 29 -9.64 -7.39 4.10
CA ASN A 29 -9.18 -7.76 5.46
C ASN A 29 -7.65 -7.77 5.64
N TYR A 30 -6.93 -6.95 4.88
CA TYR A 30 -5.49 -6.76 5.03
C TYR A 30 -5.17 -5.51 5.85
N VAL A 31 -4.24 -5.67 6.78
CA VAL A 31 -3.67 -4.55 7.54
C VAL A 31 -2.20 -4.39 7.19
N HIS A 32 -1.83 -3.21 6.69
CA HIS A 32 -0.45 -2.91 6.30
C HIS A 32 0.52 -2.84 7.49
N ARG A 33 0.06 -2.22 8.59
CA ARG A 33 0.79 -2.01 9.86
C ARG A 33 2.07 -1.16 9.80
N ASP A 34 2.49 -0.72 8.62
CA ASP A 34 3.64 0.18 8.44
C ASP A 34 3.41 1.20 7.32
N LEU A 35 2.30 1.94 7.42
CA LEU A 35 2.01 3.02 6.48
C LEU A 35 2.83 4.26 6.85
N ALA A 36 3.95 4.45 6.15
CA ALA A 36 4.83 5.60 6.33
C ALA A 36 5.20 6.20 4.97
N ALA A 37 5.59 7.48 4.94
CA ALA A 37 5.97 8.17 3.70
C ALA A 37 7.09 7.45 2.91
N ARG A 38 8.01 6.77 3.61
CA ARG A 38 9.07 5.93 3.02
C ARG A 38 8.54 4.71 2.24
N ASN A 39 7.32 4.27 2.57
CA ASN A 39 6.64 3.11 2.00
C ASN A 39 5.63 3.55 0.93
N ILE A 40 5.71 4.80 0.46
CA ILE A 40 4.92 5.31 -0.64
C ILE A 40 5.84 5.57 -1.84
N LEU A 41 5.68 4.76 -2.88
CA LEU A 41 6.34 4.96 -4.16
C LEU A 41 5.57 6.00 -4.97
N VAL A 42 6.26 7.01 -5.49
CA VAL A 42 5.66 8.05 -6.34
C VAL A 42 6.32 8.01 -7.72
N ASN A 43 5.50 7.91 -8.76
CA ASN A 43 5.97 7.96 -10.15
C ASN A 43 6.01 9.42 -10.67
N SER A 44 6.67 9.66 -11.81
CA SER A 44 6.73 10.96 -12.51
C SER A 44 5.36 11.55 -12.84
N ASN A 45 4.32 10.71 -12.93
CA ASN A 45 2.93 11.11 -13.13
C ASN A 45 2.19 11.47 -11.82
N LEU A 46 2.92 11.60 -10.69
CA LEU A 46 2.37 11.87 -9.35
C LEU A 46 1.39 10.79 -8.85
N VAL A 47 1.51 9.57 -9.40
CA VAL A 47 0.75 8.41 -8.96
C VAL A 47 1.50 7.78 -7.78
N CYS A 48 0.84 7.75 -6.62
CA CYS A 48 1.34 7.11 -5.42
C CYS A 48 0.93 5.64 -5.36
N LYS A 49 1.83 4.76 -4.91
CA LYS A 49 1.58 3.34 -4.66
C LYS A 49 2.16 2.97 -3.30
N VAL A 50 1.42 2.15 -2.55
CA VAL A 50 1.84 1.67 -1.24
C VAL A 50 2.77 0.47 -1.42
N SER A 51 3.87 0.41 -0.68
CA SER A 51 4.90 -0.64 -0.74
C SER A 51 5.30 -1.11 0.66
N ASP A 52 6.18 -2.10 0.74
CA ASP A 52 6.71 -2.68 1.98
C ASP A 52 5.64 -3.35 2.86
N PHE A 53 5.12 -4.46 2.33
CA PHE A 53 4.17 -5.32 3.03
C PHE A 53 4.85 -6.33 3.96
N GLY A 54 6.15 -6.17 4.28
CA GLY A 54 6.90 -7.11 5.12
C GLY A 54 6.30 -7.30 6.52
N LEU A 55 5.62 -6.26 7.02
CA LEU A 55 4.86 -6.28 8.27
C LEU A 55 3.35 -6.39 8.06
N SER A 56 2.84 -6.67 6.86
CA SER A 56 1.40 -6.79 6.65
C SER A 56 0.84 -8.13 7.14
N ARG A 57 -0.43 -8.16 7.54
CA ARG A 57 -1.14 -9.39 7.94
C ARG A 57 -2.52 -9.45 7.31
N PHE A 58 -2.90 -10.65 6.93
CA PHE A 58 -4.28 -11.01 6.63
C PHE A 58 -5.01 -11.31 7.93
N LEU A 59 -6.21 -10.77 8.12
CA LEU A 59 -7.07 -11.07 9.24
C LEU A 59 -8.07 -12.14 8.79
N GLU A 60 -7.85 -13.39 9.18
CA GLU A 60 -8.87 -14.44 9.10
C GLU A 60 -9.66 -14.48 10.40
N ASP A 61 -10.96 -14.76 10.30
CA ASP A 61 -11.87 -14.91 11.44
C ASP A 61 -11.65 -16.23 12.21
N ASP A 62 -10.77 -17.12 11.74
CA ASP A 62 -10.47 -18.40 12.40
C ASP A 62 -9.25 -18.26 13.34
N PRO A 63 -9.42 -18.41 14.67
CA PRO A 63 -8.34 -18.28 15.64
C PRO A 63 -7.34 -19.44 15.64
N SER A 64 -7.56 -20.48 14.81
CA SER A 64 -6.75 -21.71 14.82
C SER A 64 -5.50 -21.66 13.93
N ASP A 65 -5.34 -20.66 13.06
CA ASP A 65 -4.17 -20.53 12.20
C ASP A 65 -3.37 -19.24 12.47
N PRO A 66 -2.37 -19.29 13.36
CA PRO A 66 -1.53 -18.14 13.61
C PRO A 66 -0.57 -17.99 12.43
N THR A 67 -0.87 -17.03 11.56
CA THR A 67 0.11 -16.40 10.65
C THR A 67 0.34 -17.12 9.33
N TYR A 68 -0.54 -16.88 8.35
CA TYR A 68 -0.09 -16.93 6.97
C TYR A 68 0.91 -15.79 6.73
N THR A 69 2.15 -16.25 6.54
CA THR A 69 3.43 -15.52 6.52
C THR A 69 3.44 -14.33 5.57
N SER A 70 4.19 -13.28 5.94
CA SER A 70 4.41 -12.05 5.15
C SER A 70 4.75 -12.32 3.67
N THR A 71 5.34 -13.48 3.36
CA THR A 71 5.69 -13.93 2.02
C THR A 71 4.47 -14.27 1.15
N LEU A 72 3.44 -14.91 1.72
CA LEU A 72 2.18 -15.19 1.03
C LEU A 72 1.32 -13.93 0.90
N VAL A 73 1.36 -13.06 1.92
CA VAL A 73 0.72 -11.73 1.89
C VAL A 73 1.31 -10.87 0.77
N SER A 74 2.64 -10.83 0.65
CA SER A 74 3.31 -10.15 -0.46
C SER A 74 2.84 -10.69 -1.81
N LEU A 75 2.70 -12.01 -1.99
CA LEU A 75 2.22 -12.61 -3.23
C LEU A 75 0.77 -12.24 -3.56
N HIS A 76 -0.14 -12.26 -2.57
CA HIS A 76 -1.56 -11.97 -2.78
C HIS A 76 -1.84 -10.48 -3.02
N VAL A 77 -1.06 -9.59 -2.39
CA VAL A 77 -1.08 -8.16 -2.73
C VAL A 77 -0.45 -7.95 -4.12
N CYS A 78 0.61 -8.70 -4.46
CA CYS A 78 1.27 -8.66 -5.77
C CYS A 78 0.42 -9.15 -6.96
N THR A 79 -0.69 -9.87 -6.76
CA THR A 79 -1.62 -10.25 -7.84
C THR A 79 -2.67 -9.18 -8.16
N CYS A 80 -2.75 -8.10 -7.37
CA CYS A 80 -3.74 -7.04 -7.56
C CYS A 80 -3.40 -6.18 -8.80
N PRO A 81 -4.16 -6.28 -9.90
CA PRO A 81 -3.75 -5.78 -11.22
C PRO A 81 -3.66 -4.24 -11.33
N PHE A 82 -4.17 -3.49 -10.35
CA PHE A 82 -4.21 -2.03 -10.39
C PHE A 82 -3.19 -1.33 -9.48
N TRP A 83 -2.73 -1.95 -8.39
CA TRP A 83 -2.02 -1.23 -7.32
C TRP A 83 -0.66 -1.78 -6.96
N CYS A 84 -0.38 -3.07 -7.21
CA CYS A 84 0.92 -3.60 -6.88
C CYS A 84 1.94 -3.30 -7.98
N CYS A 85 2.84 -2.35 -7.71
CA CYS A 85 4.14 -2.43 -8.36
C CYS A 85 4.82 -3.70 -7.85
N ARG A 86 5.41 -4.45 -8.77
CA ARG A 86 6.27 -5.61 -8.54
C ARG A 86 7.00 -5.46 -7.21
N CYS A 87 6.75 -6.37 -6.28
CA CYS A 87 7.58 -6.61 -5.12
C CYS A 87 9.01 -6.87 -5.69
N TYR A 88 9.94 -5.91 -5.56
CA TYR A 88 11.37 -6.11 -5.80
C TYR A 88 12.06 -6.34 -4.47
#